data_AF-A0A4Z1DJC5-F1
#
_entry.id   AF-A0A4Z1DJC5-F1
#
_cell.length_a   1.000
_cell.length_b   1.000
_cell.length_c   1.000
_cell.angle_alpha   90.00
_cell.angle_beta   90.00
_cell.angle_gamma   90.00
#
_symmetry.space_group_name_H-M   'P 1'
#
loop_
_entity.id
_entity.type
_entity.pdbx_description
1 polymer ?
#
loop_
_entity_poly.entity_id
_entity_poly.type
_entity_poly.pdbx_seq_one_letter_code
_entity_poly.pdbx_strand_id
1 'polypeptide(L)'
;MKYVELRGGGSEEPLLADPRPYLARLPGIAAGLPPGARAFATDPAHYDPEAKRCVRDLLPTRVNRTADGDVEIRFRHNCFRHEEDLLVRYTGVSDFQSDVLDVCDPASLGDVILDEILPLPGGCTHEVACRPGRLVVACRDLVAEWVPAACPETGS
;
A
#
# COMPACT_ATOMS: atom_id res chain seq x y z
N MET A 1 -9.09 -5.45 6.91
CA MET A 1 -8.93 -4.04 7.31
C MET A 1 -9.85 -3.78 8.48
N LYS A 2 -9.47 -2.90 9.40
CA LYS A 2 -10.21 -2.64 10.65
C LYS A 2 -11.13 -1.42 10.57
N TYR A 3 -10.67 -0.35 9.94
CA TYR A 3 -11.38 0.93 9.83
C TYR A 3 -11.62 1.35 8.38
N VAL A 4 -10.79 0.92 7.43
CA VAL A 4 -11.15 1.04 6.01
C VAL A 4 -12.31 0.09 5.71
N GLU A 5 -13.41 0.66 5.21
CA GLU A 5 -14.57 -0.13 4.79
C GLU A 5 -14.41 -0.56 3.34
N LEU A 6 -14.45 -1.87 3.10
CA LEU A 6 -14.52 -2.46 1.77
C LEU A 6 -15.96 -2.87 1.47
N ARG A 7 -16.47 -2.53 0.28
CA ARG A 7 -17.83 -2.87 -0.18
C ARG A 7 -17.80 -3.38 -1.62
N GLY A 8 -18.67 -4.34 -1.95
CA GLY A 8 -18.69 -4.97 -3.28
C GLY A 8 -17.65 -6.09 -3.40
N GLY A 9 -17.15 -6.35 -4.62
CA GLY A 9 -16.19 -7.44 -4.87
C GLY A 9 -16.82 -8.80 -5.21
N GLY A 10 -18.12 -8.82 -5.51
CA GLY A 10 -18.77 -9.96 -6.18
C GLY A 10 -18.45 -9.98 -7.69
N SER A 11 -18.91 -11.01 -8.39
CA SER A 11 -18.66 -11.20 -9.84
C SER A 11 -19.13 -10.05 -10.74
N GLU A 12 -20.00 -9.18 -10.23
CA GLU A 12 -20.67 -8.12 -11.02
C GLU A 12 -20.47 -6.70 -10.45
N GLU A 13 -19.92 -6.54 -9.24
CA GLU A 13 -19.79 -5.22 -8.59
C GLU A 13 -18.32 -4.86 -8.26
N PRO A 14 -17.84 -3.67 -8.67
CA PRO A 14 -16.48 -3.24 -8.38
C PRO A 14 -16.26 -3.14 -6.87
N LEU A 15 -15.11 -3.64 -6.39
CA LEU A 15 -14.70 -3.49 -4.99
C LEU A 15 -14.37 -2.03 -4.66
N LEU A 16 -15.24 -1.36 -3.92
CA LEU A 16 -15.08 0.02 -3.47
C LEU A 16 -14.45 0.04 -2.07
N ALA A 17 -13.61 1.04 -1.81
CA ALA A 17 -13.05 1.29 -0.48
C ALA A 17 -13.34 2.73 -0.04
N ASP A 18 -13.69 2.89 1.24
CA ASP A 18 -13.93 4.19 1.86
C ASP A 18 -12.87 4.46 2.96
N PRO A 19 -11.95 5.43 2.77
CA PRO A 19 -10.95 5.77 3.78
C PRO A 19 -11.52 6.60 4.93
N ARG A 20 -12.73 7.19 4.81
CA ARG A 20 -13.23 8.19 5.77
C ARG A 20 -13.27 7.69 7.22
N PRO A 21 -13.69 6.45 7.53
CA PRO A 21 -13.68 5.99 8.92
C PRO A 21 -12.25 5.77 9.44
N TYR A 22 -11.31 5.34 8.60
CA TYR A 22 -9.88 5.28 8.95
C TYR A 22 -9.29 6.66 9.21
N LEU A 23 -9.52 7.61 8.30
CA LEU A 23 -9.07 9.00 8.41
C LEU A 23 -9.60 9.69 9.67
N ALA A 24 -10.84 9.41 10.08
CA ALA A 24 -11.40 9.93 11.32
C ALA A 24 -10.69 9.38 12.57
N ARG A 25 -10.07 8.19 12.49
CA ARG A 25 -9.32 7.56 13.58
C ARG A 25 -7.84 7.89 13.57
N LEU A 26 -7.28 8.18 12.39
CA LEU A 26 -5.85 8.40 12.17
C LEU A 26 -5.23 9.39 13.18
N PRO A 27 -5.83 10.56 13.48
CA PRO A 27 -5.26 11.49 14.47
C PRO A 27 -5.06 10.87 15.87
N GLY A 28 -5.94 9.95 16.27
CA GLY A 28 -5.87 9.29 17.58
C GLY A 28 -4.88 8.13 17.65
N ILE A 29 -4.53 7.52 16.51
CA ILE A 29 -3.61 6.37 16.44
C ILE A 29 -2.22 6.74 15.92
N ALA A 30 -2.08 7.86 15.22
CA ALA A 30 -0.81 8.29 14.61
C ALA A 30 0.32 8.45 15.63
N ALA A 31 0.03 8.83 16.87
CA ALA A 31 1.02 8.91 17.94
C ALA A 31 1.64 7.55 18.30
N GLY A 32 0.92 6.46 18.07
CA GLY A 32 1.40 5.09 18.28
C GLY A 32 2.09 4.48 17.07
N LEU A 33 2.10 5.17 15.92
CA LEU A 33 2.80 4.71 14.72
C LEU A 33 4.29 5.07 14.78
N PRO A 34 5.17 4.19 14.26
CA PRO A 34 6.57 4.52 14.10
C PRO A 34 6.75 5.68 13.10
N PRO A 35 7.88 6.43 13.17
CA PRO A 35 8.03 7.70 12.46
C PRO A 35 7.75 7.62 10.95
N GLY A 36 8.29 6.62 10.25
CA GLY A 36 8.11 6.50 8.81
C GLY A 36 6.69 6.08 8.42
N ALA A 37 6.12 5.10 9.11
CA ALA A 37 4.72 4.70 8.92
C ALA A 37 3.73 5.84 9.18
N ARG A 38 3.99 6.66 10.22
CA ARG A 38 3.21 7.86 10.50
C ARG A 38 3.33 8.88 9.38
N ALA A 39 4.54 9.18 8.92
CA ALA A 39 4.77 10.14 7.85
C ALA A 39 4.01 9.74 6.58
N PHE A 40 4.05 8.46 6.24
CA PHE A 40 3.35 7.92 5.08
C PHE A 40 1.82 7.97 5.24
N ALA A 41 1.28 7.43 6.34
CA ALA A 41 -0.17 7.38 6.56
C ALA A 41 -0.82 8.77 6.71
N THR A 42 -0.08 9.77 7.21
CA THR A 42 -0.58 11.12 7.47
C THR A 42 -0.26 12.13 6.36
N ASP A 43 0.38 11.71 5.27
CA ASP A 43 0.59 12.57 4.12
C ASP A 43 -0.79 12.95 3.53
N PRO A 44 -1.10 14.26 3.40
CA PRO A 44 -2.39 14.72 2.87
C PRO A 44 -2.72 14.18 1.47
N ALA A 45 -1.72 13.91 0.64
CA ALA A 45 -1.91 13.39 -0.72
C ALA A 45 -2.27 11.90 -0.74
N HIS A 46 -1.90 11.14 0.29
CA HIS A 46 -1.93 9.67 0.29
C HIS A 46 -3.34 9.08 0.12
N TYR A 47 -4.34 9.73 0.73
CA TYR A 47 -5.76 9.33 0.64
C TYR A 47 -6.61 10.28 -0.22
N ASP A 48 -5.99 11.26 -0.89
CA ASP A 48 -6.68 12.17 -1.80
C ASP A 48 -6.86 11.51 -3.19
N PRO A 49 -8.11 11.29 -3.65
CA PRO A 49 -8.37 10.66 -4.94
C PRO A 49 -7.93 11.52 -6.14
N GLU A 50 -7.66 12.81 -5.97
CA GLU A 50 -7.19 13.69 -7.05
C GLU A 50 -5.66 13.87 -7.04
N ALA A 51 -4.99 13.50 -5.95
CA ALA A 51 -3.55 13.63 -5.85
C ALA A 51 -2.80 12.64 -6.76
N LYS A 52 -1.64 13.09 -7.26
CA LYS A 52 -0.69 12.29 -8.05
C LYS A 52 0.10 11.28 -7.21
N ARG A 53 0.09 11.44 -5.90
CA ARG A 53 0.83 10.63 -4.91
C ARG A 53 -0.14 9.95 -3.94
N CYS A 54 -1.12 9.23 -4.48
CA CYS A 54 -2.02 8.38 -3.71
C CYS A 54 -1.83 6.91 -4.09
N VAL A 55 -2.16 5.99 -3.18
CA VAL A 55 -1.90 4.56 -3.41
C VAL A 55 -2.88 3.89 -4.37
N ARG A 56 -4.05 4.49 -4.60
CA ARG A 56 -5.11 3.92 -5.42
C ARG A 56 -4.63 3.76 -6.87
N ASP A 57 -4.92 2.61 -7.46
CA ASP A 57 -4.56 2.21 -8.84
C ASP A 57 -3.05 2.00 -9.08
N LEU A 58 -2.24 1.90 -8.02
CA LEU A 58 -0.87 1.41 -8.15
C LEU A 58 -0.86 -0.11 -8.27
N LEU A 59 0.10 -0.68 -9.01
CA LEU A 59 0.22 -2.12 -9.20
C LEU A 59 1.47 -2.67 -8.50
N PRO A 60 1.37 -3.60 -7.54
CA PRO A 60 2.54 -4.27 -6.98
C PRO A 60 3.26 -5.05 -8.09
N THR A 61 4.55 -4.81 -8.32
CA THR A 61 5.29 -5.44 -9.44
C THR A 61 6.56 -6.16 -9.01
N ARG A 62 7.12 -5.80 -7.86
CA ARG A 62 8.33 -6.43 -7.34
C ARG A 62 8.29 -6.47 -5.83
N VAL A 63 8.67 -7.62 -5.27
CA VAL A 63 8.93 -7.81 -3.84
C VAL A 63 10.35 -8.35 -3.70
N ASN A 64 11.20 -7.59 -3.01
CA ASN A 64 12.57 -7.97 -2.71
C ASN A 64 12.69 -8.23 -1.21
N ARG A 65 13.28 -9.36 -0.83
CA ARG A 65 13.63 -9.66 0.56
C ARG A 65 15.13 -9.59 0.72
N THR A 66 15.60 -8.85 1.72
CA THR A 66 17.03 -8.74 2.04
C THR A 66 17.47 -9.88 2.95
N ALA A 67 18.79 -10.08 3.08
CA ALA A 67 19.35 -11.08 4.00
C ALA A 67 19.03 -10.78 5.47
N ASP A 68 18.86 -9.51 5.82
CA ASP A 68 18.53 -9.03 7.17
C ASP A 68 17.03 -9.19 7.51
N GLY A 69 16.23 -9.69 6.57
CA GLY A 69 14.79 -9.89 6.75
C GLY A 69 13.93 -8.67 6.41
N ASP A 70 14.53 -7.56 5.98
CA ASP A 70 13.80 -6.40 5.49
C ASP A 70 13.16 -6.71 4.12
N VAL A 71 12.04 -6.04 3.84
CA VAL A 71 11.25 -6.22 2.62
C VAL A 71 11.15 -4.90 1.87
N GLU A 72 11.32 -4.91 0.56
CA GLU A 72 11.04 -3.78 -0.31
C GLU A 72 9.97 -4.18 -1.32
N ILE A 73 8.95 -3.34 -1.49
CA ILE A 73 7.89 -3.55 -2.47
C ILE A 73 7.84 -2.36 -3.40
N ARG A 74 7.89 -2.62 -4.71
CA ARG A 74 7.68 -1.61 -5.74
C ARG A 74 6.27 -1.70 -6.27
N PHE A 75 5.59 -0.57 -6.24
CA PHE A 75 4.29 -0.37 -6.83
C PHE A 75 4.45 0.50 -8.07
N ARG A 76 4.12 -0.05 -9.23
CA ARG A 76 4.18 0.64 -10.51
C ARG A 76 3.02 1.62 -10.62
N HIS A 77 3.34 2.81 -11.11
CA HIS A 77 2.39 3.87 -11.40
C HIS A 77 1.37 3.47 -12.48
N ASN A 78 0.17 4.04 -12.39
CA ASN A 78 -0.80 4.06 -13.49
C ASN A 78 -0.62 5.36 -14.28
N CYS A 79 -0.24 5.25 -15.56
CA CYS A 79 0.06 6.37 -16.45
C CYS A 79 -1.03 7.43 -16.62
N PHE A 80 -2.29 7.09 -16.34
CA PHE A 80 -3.38 8.07 -16.40
C PHE A 80 -3.47 8.91 -15.11
N ARG A 81 -2.98 8.38 -13.99
CA ARG A 81 -3.19 8.97 -12.66
C ARG A 81 -1.91 9.45 -11.98
N HIS A 82 -0.78 8.80 -12.27
CA HIS A 82 0.48 8.95 -11.54
C HIS A 82 1.63 9.13 -12.53
N GLU A 83 2.72 9.74 -12.06
CA GLU A 83 3.95 9.98 -12.83
C GLU A 83 5.18 9.29 -12.18
N GLU A 84 5.01 8.74 -10.97
CA GLU A 84 6.06 8.20 -10.14
C GLU A 84 5.64 6.82 -9.62
N ASP A 85 6.58 5.89 -9.58
CA ASP A 85 6.40 4.63 -8.86
C ASP A 85 6.52 4.88 -7.35
N LEU A 86 5.89 4.03 -6.56
CA LEU A 86 6.03 4.03 -5.10
C LEU A 86 6.92 2.86 -4.68
N LEU A 87 7.98 3.13 -3.94
CA LEU A 87 8.78 2.13 -3.25
C LEU A 87 8.49 2.20 -1.75
N VAL A 88 8.12 1.06 -1.17
CA VAL A 88 7.93 0.94 0.28
C VAL A 88 8.94 -0.05 0.84
N ARG A 89 9.79 0.43 1.74
CA ARG A 89 10.80 -0.37 2.45
C ARG A 89 10.33 -0.61 3.88
N TYR A 90 10.22 -1.87 4.25
CA TYR A 90 9.81 -2.33 5.58
C TYR A 90 11.02 -2.86 6.32
N THR A 91 11.26 -2.35 7.52
CA THR A 91 12.38 -2.78 8.36
C THR A 91 11.91 -3.63 9.52
N GLY A 92 12.69 -4.65 9.88
CA GLY A 92 12.35 -5.56 10.98
C GLY A 92 11.00 -6.25 10.77
N VAL A 93 10.82 -6.83 9.58
CA VAL A 93 9.58 -7.52 9.21
C VAL A 93 9.41 -8.77 10.06
N SER A 94 8.31 -8.85 10.79
CA SER A 94 7.96 -9.99 11.64
C SER A 94 6.94 -10.91 10.99
N ASP A 95 6.14 -10.40 10.06
CA ASP A 95 5.15 -11.18 9.31
C ASP A 95 4.90 -10.58 7.92
N PHE A 96 4.69 -11.44 6.93
CA PHE A 96 4.36 -11.05 5.56
C PHE A 96 3.36 -12.06 5.00
N GLN A 97 2.16 -11.60 4.66
CA GLN A 97 1.06 -12.43 4.17
C GLN A 97 0.53 -11.86 2.85
N SER A 98 0.32 -12.72 1.85
CA SER A 98 -0.27 -12.34 0.57
C SER A 98 -1.31 -13.38 0.12
N ASP A 99 -2.38 -12.91 -0.52
CA ASP A 99 -3.43 -13.79 -1.06
C ASP A 99 -2.98 -14.59 -2.30
N VAL A 100 -1.89 -14.16 -2.94
CA VAL A 100 -1.21 -14.95 -3.97
C VAL A 100 -0.21 -15.87 -3.26
N LEU A 101 -0.45 -17.18 -3.38
CA LEU A 101 0.47 -18.20 -2.89
C LEU A 101 1.75 -18.15 -3.74
N ASP A 102 2.88 -17.91 -3.07
CA ASP A 102 4.22 -17.83 -3.65
C ASP A 102 4.47 -16.55 -4.49
N VAL A 103 5.31 -15.66 -3.95
CA VAL A 103 5.51 -14.26 -4.42
C VAL A 103 6.33 -14.17 -5.72
N CYS A 104 6.16 -15.13 -6.63
CA CYS A 104 6.78 -15.13 -7.95
C CYS A 104 6.20 -14.03 -8.86
N ASP A 105 4.93 -13.66 -8.66
CA ASP A 105 4.28 -12.57 -9.40
C ASP A 105 3.41 -11.68 -8.50
N PRO A 106 3.98 -10.60 -7.92
CA PRO A 106 3.23 -9.62 -7.15
C PRO A 106 2.09 -8.96 -7.94
N ALA A 107 2.17 -8.92 -9.27
CA ALA A 107 1.14 -8.29 -10.11
C ALA A 107 -0.18 -9.07 -10.08
N SER A 108 -0.16 -10.35 -9.71
CA SER A 108 -1.36 -11.17 -9.52
C SER A 108 -2.25 -10.70 -8.34
N LEU A 109 -1.74 -9.84 -7.44
CA LEU A 109 -2.58 -9.15 -6.44
C LEU A 109 -3.56 -8.16 -7.11
N GLY A 110 -3.17 -7.66 -8.28
CA GLY A 110 -3.84 -6.60 -9.04
C GLY A 110 -3.71 -5.22 -8.41
N ASP A 111 -4.49 -4.27 -8.92
CA ASP A 111 -4.36 -2.85 -8.56
C ASP A 111 -4.76 -2.60 -7.11
N VAL A 112 -3.99 -1.76 -6.44
CA VAL A 112 -4.25 -1.29 -5.09
C VAL A 112 -5.54 -0.46 -5.09
N ILE A 113 -6.45 -0.80 -4.19
CA ILE A 113 -7.68 -0.03 -3.96
C ILE A 113 -7.42 0.99 -2.86
N LEU A 114 -6.88 0.53 -1.73
CA LEU A 114 -6.55 1.36 -0.57
C LEU A 114 -5.61 0.60 0.37
N ASP A 115 -4.96 1.32 1.26
CA ASP A 115 -4.21 0.74 2.37
C ASP A 115 -4.73 1.19 3.73
N GLU A 116 -4.25 0.50 4.77
CA GLU A 116 -4.49 0.83 6.17
C GLU A 116 -3.22 0.54 6.98
N ILE A 117 -2.80 1.51 7.79
CA ILE A 117 -1.65 1.35 8.68
C ILE A 117 -2.12 1.49 10.13
N LEU A 118 -1.85 0.46 10.93
CA LEU A 118 -2.25 0.39 12.34
C LEU A 118 -1.04 0.17 13.24
N PRO A 119 -1.04 0.76 14.46
CA PRO A 119 0.01 0.50 15.44
C PRO A 119 -0.03 -0.95 15.92
N LEU A 120 1.15 -1.53 16.09
CA LEU A 120 1.41 -2.85 16.66
C LEU A 120 2.47 -2.67 17.77
N PRO A 121 2.47 -3.45 18.86
CA PRO A 121 3.55 -3.38 19.85
C PRO A 121 4.93 -3.52 19.17
N GLY A 122 5.76 -2.47 19.26
CA GLY A 122 7.09 -2.43 18.63
C GLY A 122 7.13 -2.01 17.16
N GLY A 123 6.00 -1.61 16.55
CA GLY A 123 5.97 -1.16 15.16
C GLY A 123 4.56 -0.91 14.61
N CYS A 124 4.28 -1.43 13.41
CA CYS A 124 2.98 -1.30 12.76
C CYS A 124 2.65 -2.49 11.85
N THR A 125 1.37 -2.63 11.54
CA THR A 125 0.89 -3.44 10.42
C THR A 125 0.51 -2.52 9.27
N HIS A 126 1.02 -2.79 8.08
CA HIS A 126 0.57 -2.20 6.83
C HIS A 126 -0.24 -3.23 6.04
N GLU A 127 -1.52 -2.95 5.87
CA GLU A 127 -2.44 -3.79 5.10
C GLU A 127 -2.82 -3.07 3.81
N VAL A 128 -2.57 -3.70 2.67
CA VAL A 128 -2.88 -3.19 1.33
C VAL A 128 -3.97 -4.06 0.72
N ALA A 129 -5.12 -3.46 0.45
CA ALA A 129 -6.20 -4.09 -0.30
C ALA A 129 -5.98 -3.85 -1.79
N CYS A 130 -5.93 -4.93 -2.57
CA CYS A 130 -5.85 -4.92 -4.02
C CYS A 130 -7.12 -5.54 -4.63
N ARG A 131 -7.25 -5.49 -5.95
CA ARG A 131 -8.27 -6.25 -6.68
C ARG A 131 -7.60 -7.26 -7.61
N PRO A 132 -7.68 -8.58 -7.34
CA PRO A 132 -8.55 -9.23 -6.36
C PRO A 132 -7.94 -9.48 -4.96
N GLY A 133 -6.64 -9.26 -4.77
CA GLY A 133 -5.92 -9.79 -3.61
C GLY A 133 -5.72 -8.83 -2.44
N ARG A 134 -4.98 -9.28 -1.45
CA ARG A 134 -4.56 -8.50 -0.27
C ARG A 134 -3.13 -8.84 0.10
N LEU A 135 -2.46 -7.85 0.67
CA LEU A 135 -1.11 -7.95 1.22
C LEU A 135 -1.10 -7.38 2.65
N VAL A 136 -0.40 -8.04 3.56
CA VAL A 136 -0.17 -7.56 4.92
C VAL A 136 1.30 -7.69 5.29
N VAL A 137 1.86 -6.64 5.85
CA VAL A 137 3.22 -6.63 6.37
C VAL A 137 3.20 -6.12 7.82
N ALA A 138 3.64 -6.95 8.76
CA ALA A 138 3.95 -6.51 10.12
C ALA A 138 5.45 -6.19 10.21
N CYS A 139 5.79 -4.98 10.65
CA CYS A 139 7.16 -4.48 10.65
C CYS A 139 7.41 -3.52 11.80
N ARG A 140 8.69 -3.22 12.08
CA ARG A 140 9.08 -2.22 13.07
C ARG A 140 8.81 -0.79 12.58
N ASP A 141 9.11 -0.52 11.32
CA ASP A 141 8.78 0.75 10.64
C ASP A 141 8.83 0.54 9.12
N LEU A 142 8.26 1.48 8.37
CA LEU A 142 8.34 1.55 6.92
C LEU A 142 8.79 2.93 6.45
N VAL A 143 9.42 2.98 5.28
CA VAL A 143 9.73 4.23 4.57
C VAL A 143 9.18 4.12 3.16
N ALA A 144 8.40 5.12 2.77
CA ALA A 144 7.82 5.25 1.44
C ALA A 144 8.55 6.34 0.65
N GLU A 145 8.85 6.05 -0.61
CA GLU A 145 9.53 6.95 -1.53
C GLU A 145 8.83 6.92 -2.89
N TRP A 146 8.45 8.09 -3.40
CA TRP A 146 7.98 8.27 -4.76
C TRP A 146 9.18 8.49 -5.67
N VAL A 147 9.33 7.67 -6.71
CA VAL A 147 10.49 7.68 -7.60
C VAL A 147 10.01 7.90 -9.04
N PRO A 148 10.60 8.87 -9.77
CA PRO A 148 10.27 9.12 -11.16
C PRO A 148 10.27 7.85 -12.00
N ALA A 149 9.20 7.68 -12.77
CA ALA A 149 9.03 6.54 -13.66
C ALA A 149 8.52 7.04 -15.01
N ALA A 150 8.99 6.40 -16.08
CA ALA A 150 8.50 6.69 -17.41
C ALA A 150 7.29 5.80 -17.71
N CYS A 151 6.23 6.40 -18.24
CA CYS A 151 5.23 5.64 -18.96
C CYS A 151 5.87 5.06 -20.22
N PRO A 152 5.66 3.77 -20.53
CA PRO A 152 6.05 3.25 -21.83
C PRO A 152 5.33 4.11 -22.89
N GLU A 153 6.09 4.64 -23.86
CA GLU A 153 5.49 5.41 -24.95
C GLU A 153 4.46 4.52 -25.63
N THR A 154 3.20 4.96 -25.65
CA THR A 154 2.17 4.31 -26.44
C THR A 154 2.62 4.44 -27.88
N GLY A 155 3.20 3.37 -28.45
CA GLY A 155 3.62 3.34 -29.84
C GLY A 155 2.49 3.86 -30.72
N SER A 156 2.75 4.93 -31.45
CA SER A 156 1.85 5.50 -32.45
C SER A 156 1.56 4.53 -33.58
#